data_AF-A0A832FU44-F1
#
_entry.id   AF-A0A832FU44-F1
#
_cell.length_a   1.000
_cell.length_b   1.000
_cell.length_c   1.000
_cell.angle_alpha   90.00
_cell.angle_beta   90.00
_cell.angle_gamma   90.00
#
_symmetry.space_group_name_H-M   'P 1'
#
loop_
_entity.id
_entity.type
_entity.pdbx_description
1 polymer ?
#
loop_
_entity_poly.entity_id
_entity_poly.type
_entity_poly.pdbx_seq_one_letter_code
_entity_poly.pdbx_strand_id
1 'polypeptide(L)'
;MLRTLTAALLLLAAAAPAASCGHAPEEAMPMSMRMTLEQRVGKETYVKAGLAKLTPEEQMVLAEWITRSNPLFARNIANRYWGYLMGRGLVEPIDDQRVTNPPSNPELLDALAEHLEKSKFDLKSLLRAICNSRVYQLSAEPTRENRRDTVFYTHARVKRIPAEVLLDAVNSATGTQEKFPDLPLGTRAIQIPDPQVASYFLDTFGRAPRVSPCECDRPAEPNMSQALHMMMGDLVNRKVQDGANILTRLIAAGKSDSEIIRELYLGAISRPPTAEEASRAEQAVRTLVESPHPVPARRVEWLPQVGVPRNDDSKARQRRAALEDLLWALLNSKEFMLSR
;
A
#
# COMPACT_ATOMS: atom_id res chain seq x y z
N MET A 1 0.83 26.61 -7.23
CA MET A 1 0.28 25.29 -6.88
C MET A 1 -0.29 24.52 -8.07
N LEU A 2 -0.90 25.14 -9.09
CA LEU A 2 -1.34 24.41 -10.31
C LEU A 2 -0.19 23.88 -11.18
N ARG A 3 1.00 24.51 -11.16
CA ARG A 3 2.16 24.13 -12.02
C ARG A 3 2.90 22.85 -11.61
N THR A 4 2.77 22.41 -10.36
CA THR A 4 3.44 21.20 -9.85
C THR A 4 2.59 19.93 -10.01
N LEU A 5 1.25 20.08 -10.05
CA LEU A 5 0.33 18.97 -10.30
C LEU A 5 0.29 18.56 -11.78
N THR A 6 0.48 19.50 -12.72
CA THR A 6 0.55 19.20 -14.16
C THR A 6 1.75 18.33 -14.53
N ALA A 7 2.92 18.58 -13.91
CA ALA A 7 4.14 17.81 -14.17
C ALA A 7 4.05 16.36 -13.65
N ALA A 8 3.36 16.14 -12.52
CA ALA A 8 3.16 14.81 -11.95
C ALA A 8 2.16 13.96 -12.76
N LEU A 9 1.09 14.58 -13.29
CA LEU A 9 0.12 13.89 -14.15
C LEU A 9 0.69 13.54 -15.54
N LEU A 10 1.61 14.34 -16.07
CA LEU A 10 2.28 14.07 -17.37
C LEU A 10 3.25 12.88 -17.30
N LEU A 11 3.83 12.58 -16.14
CA LEU A 11 4.70 11.42 -15.93
C LEU A 11 3.93 10.09 -15.82
N LEU A 12 2.68 10.13 -15.36
CA LEU A 12 1.83 8.94 -15.14
C LEU A 12 1.12 8.42 -16.40
N ALA A 13 1.11 9.20 -17.48
CA ALA A 13 0.48 8.82 -18.76
C ALA A 13 1.47 8.22 -19.78
N ALA A 14 2.78 8.30 -19.54
CA ALA A 14 3.78 8.16 -20.60
C ALA A 14 4.72 6.95 -20.45
N ALA A 15 4.28 5.86 -19.81
CA ALA A 15 5.21 4.77 -19.54
C ALA A 15 4.60 3.37 -19.40
N ALA A 16 3.80 2.99 -20.41
CA ALA A 16 3.62 1.59 -20.74
C ALA A 16 4.77 1.14 -21.69
N PRO A 17 5.41 -0.01 -21.47
CA PRO A 17 6.38 -0.55 -22.42
C PRO A 17 5.67 -0.98 -23.71
N ALA A 18 6.35 -0.77 -24.84
CA ALA A 18 5.88 -1.10 -26.17
C ALA A 18 5.83 -2.63 -26.36
N ALA A 19 4.67 -3.24 -26.12
CA ALA A 19 4.33 -4.54 -26.69
C ALA A 19 3.29 -4.29 -27.80
N SER A 20 3.70 -4.16 -29.07
CA SER A 20 2.83 -4.14 -30.26
C SER A 20 1.55 -3.28 -30.16
N CYS A 21 1.69 -1.96 -30.37
CA CYS A 21 0.54 -1.06 -30.47
C CYS A 21 -0.28 -1.34 -31.74
N GLY A 22 -1.42 -2.02 -31.56
CA GLY A 22 -2.51 -2.00 -32.53
C GLY A 22 -3.42 -0.79 -32.24
N HIS A 23 -3.35 0.22 -33.11
CA HIS A 23 -4.35 1.26 -33.42
C HIS A 23 -5.25 1.73 -32.24
N ALA A 24 -4.75 2.71 -31.47
CA ALA A 24 -5.60 3.67 -30.76
C ALA A 24 -6.06 4.76 -31.76
N PRO A 25 -7.21 5.44 -31.56
CA PRO A 25 -7.87 6.20 -32.62
C PRO A 25 -6.98 7.31 -33.18
N GLU A 26 -6.61 7.09 -34.43
CA GLU A 26 -5.59 7.80 -35.19
C GLU A 26 -6.09 9.18 -35.69
N GLU A 27 -7.13 9.77 -35.10
CA GLU A 27 -7.83 10.93 -35.70
C GLU A 27 -7.85 12.23 -34.87
N ALA A 28 -7.44 12.24 -33.60
CA ALA A 28 -7.67 13.40 -32.72
C ALA A 28 -6.46 14.35 -32.49
N MET A 29 -5.30 14.12 -33.10
CA MET A 29 -4.11 14.95 -32.90
C MET A 29 -3.72 15.66 -34.21
N PRO A 30 -3.51 16.99 -34.22
CA PRO A 30 -3.17 17.71 -35.45
C PRO A 30 -1.95 17.11 -36.15
N MET A 31 -2.06 16.86 -37.46
CA MET A 31 -1.00 16.22 -38.28
C MET A 31 0.37 16.90 -38.15
N SER A 32 0.40 18.22 -38.04
CA SER A 32 1.63 19.01 -37.81
C SER A 32 2.33 18.58 -36.52
N MET A 33 1.57 18.42 -35.43
CA MET A 33 2.10 18.05 -34.12
C MET A 33 2.52 16.58 -34.07
N ARG A 34 1.82 15.69 -34.79
CA ARG A 34 2.24 14.29 -34.96
C ARG A 34 3.58 14.19 -35.62
N MET A 35 3.76 14.88 -36.74
CA MET A 35 5.04 14.93 -37.43
C MET A 35 6.13 15.50 -36.53
N THR A 36 5.87 16.54 -35.76
CA THR A 36 6.86 17.14 -34.84
C THR A 36 7.22 16.21 -33.68
N LEU A 37 6.25 15.52 -33.07
CA LEU A 37 6.52 14.55 -31.99
C LEU A 37 7.23 13.30 -32.51
N GLU A 38 6.79 12.73 -33.64
CA GLU A 38 7.43 11.55 -34.24
C GLU A 38 8.86 11.84 -34.70
N GLN A 39 9.10 13.01 -35.28
CA GLN A 39 10.44 13.43 -35.72
C GLN A 39 11.40 13.75 -34.56
N ARG A 40 10.90 14.28 -33.42
CA ARG A 40 11.77 14.74 -32.31
C ARG A 40 11.90 13.76 -31.16
N VAL A 41 10.89 12.92 -30.94
CA VAL A 41 10.85 11.94 -29.84
C VAL A 41 11.44 10.59 -30.26
N GLY A 42 11.43 10.25 -31.56
CA GLY A 42 11.98 8.99 -32.07
C GLY A 42 11.18 7.76 -31.59
N LYS A 43 11.01 6.74 -32.43
CA LYS A 43 10.17 5.57 -32.11
C LYS A 43 10.65 4.73 -30.91
N GLU A 44 11.85 4.98 -30.37
CA GLU A 44 12.44 4.15 -29.29
C GLU A 44 13.10 4.93 -28.14
N THR A 45 12.99 6.26 -28.06
CA THR A 45 13.76 6.99 -27.04
C THR A 45 12.94 7.27 -25.78
N TYR A 46 13.32 6.59 -24.69
CA TYR A 46 12.82 6.77 -23.32
C TYR A 46 12.33 8.19 -23.03
N VAL A 47 11.09 8.29 -22.57
CA VAL A 47 10.29 9.51 -22.36
C VAL A 47 11.00 10.66 -21.61
N LYS A 48 12.00 10.36 -20.78
CA LYS A 48 12.86 11.38 -20.14
C LYS A 48 13.65 12.23 -21.14
N ALA A 49 14.10 11.66 -22.25
CA ALA A 49 14.89 12.38 -23.26
C ALA A 49 14.02 13.11 -24.31
N GLY A 50 12.77 12.69 -24.49
CA GLY A 50 11.83 13.27 -25.45
C GLY A 50 11.14 14.54 -24.93
N LEU A 51 10.63 14.52 -23.69
CA LEU A 51 9.91 15.66 -23.10
C LEU A 51 10.83 16.87 -22.83
N ALA A 52 12.10 16.62 -22.50
CA ALA A 52 13.11 17.67 -22.30
C ALA A 52 13.46 18.43 -23.59
N LYS A 53 13.08 17.90 -24.77
CA LYS A 53 13.28 18.53 -26.07
C LYS A 53 12.11 19.40 -26.53
N LEU A 54 10.97 19.37 -25.83
CA LEU A 54 9.79 20.16 -26.18
C LEU A 54 9.92 21.59 -25.67
N THR A 55 9.48 22.56 -26.48
CA THR A 55 9.33 23.94 -26.01
C THR A 55 8.19 24.04 -24.99
N PRO A 56 8.16 25.08 -24.13
CA PRO A 56 7.03 25.29 -23.21
C PRO A 56 5.66 25.35 -23.90
N GLU A 57 5.62 25.88 -25.13
CA GLU A 57 4.40 25.93 -25.94
C GLU A 57 3.97 24.52 -26.39
N GLU A 58 4.90 23.70 -26.90
CA GLU A 58 4.64 22.31 -27.29
C GLU A 58 4.19 21.46 -26.10
N GLN A 59 4.78 21.68 -24.92
CA GLN A 59 4.36 21.03 -23.68
C GLN A 59 2.92 21.41 -23.29
N MET A 60 2.54 22.67 -23.49
CA MET A 60 1.19 23.14 -23.17
C MET A 60 0.15 22.57 -24.13
N VAL A 61 0.45 22.54 -25.44
CA VAL A 61 -0.43 21.89 -26.44
C VAL A 61 -0.58 20.39 -26.14
N LEU A 62 0.50 19.70 -25.77
CA LEU A 62 0.45 18.30 -25.38
C LEU A 62 -0.39 18.08 -24.12
N ALA A 63 -0.21 18.93 -23.09
CA ALA A 63 -0.99 18.85 -21.88
C ALA A 63 -2.48 19.09 -22.14
N GLU A 64 -2.83 20.07 -22.99
CA GLU A 64 -4.21 20.32 -23.39
C GLU A 64 -4.81 19.13 -24.14
N TRP A 65 -4.07 18.54 -25.09
CA TRP A 65 -4.53 17.36 -25.81
C TRP A 65 -4.77 16.16 -24.88
N ILE A 66 -3.81 15.86 -23.99
CA ILE A 66 -3.91 14.75 -23.03
C ILE A 66 -5.13 14.94 -22.11
N THR A 67 -5.40 16.16 -21.66
CA THR A 67 -6.42 16.41 -20.63
C THR A 67 -7.82 16.68 -21.16
N ARG A 68 -7.96 17.23 -22.38
CA ARG A 68 -9.26 17.65 -22.93
C ARG A 68 -9.74 16.82 -24.10
N SER A 69 -8.83 16.33 -24.94
CA SER A 69 -9.19 15.73 -26.23
C SER A 69 -8.91 14.22 -26.28
N ASN A 70 -8.26 13.66 -25.25
CA ASN A 70 -7.95 12.24 -25.19
C ASN A 70 -8.97 11.48 -24.31
N PRO A 71 -9.88 10.67 -24.90
CA PRO A 71 -10.89 9.91 -24.14
C PRO A 71 -10.28 8.83 -23.24
N LEU A 72 -9.01 8.44 -23.46
CA LEU A 72 -8.33 7.46 -22.62
C LEU A 72 -7.90 8.05 -21.29
N PHE A 73 -7.77 9.38 -21.17
CA PHE A 73 -7.22 9.99 -19.96
C PHE A 73 -8.11 9.72 -18.73
N ALA A 74 -9.42 9.99 -18.84
CA ALA A 74 -10.37 9.72 -17.76
C ALA A 74 -10.50 8.21 -17.49
N ARG A 75 -10.59 7.38 -18.55
CA ARG A 75 -10.65 5.91 -18.44
C ARG A 75 -9.43 5.33 -17.73
N ASN A 76 -8.22 5.79 -18.06
CA ASN A 76 -6.98 5.29 -17.45
C ASN A 76 -6.90 5.64 -15.97
N ILE A 77 -7.26 6.88 -15.60
CA ILE A 77 -7.30 7.31 -14.20
C ILE A 77 -8.35 6.49 -13.43
N ALA A 78 -9.55 6.35 -13.98
CA ALA A 78 -10.62 5.56 -13.38
C ALA A 78 -10.19 4.10 -13.17
N ASN A 79 -9.63 3.46 -14.19
CA ASN A 79 -9.16 2.07 -14.13
C ASN A 79 -8.05 1.89 -13.08
N ARG A 80 -7.11 2.83 -13.00
CA ARG A 80 -5.99 2.78 -12.05
C ARG A 80 -6.45 2.89 -10.60
N TYR A 81 -7.29 3.86 -10.27
CA TYR A 81 -7.82 3.99 -8.91
C TYR A 81 -8.78 2.87 -8.55
N TRP A 82 -9.56 2.38 -9.52
CA TRP A 82 -10.36 1.18 -9.34
C TRP A 82 -9.48 -0.02 -9.02
N GLY A 83 -8.40 -0.26 -9.77
CA GLY A 83 -7.46 -1.35 -9.50
C GLY A 83 -6.78 -1.24 -8.14
N TYR A 84 -6.35 -0.04 -7.74
CA TYR A 84 -5.76 0.18 -6.41
C TYR A 84 -6.72 -0.10 -5.26
N LEU A 85 -8.02 0.20 -5.43
CA LEU A 85 -9.02 -0.05 -4.40
C LEU A 85 -9.51 -1.51 -4.43
N MET A 86 -9.84 -2.03 -5.61
CA MET A 86 -10.49 -3.34 -5.80
C MET A 86 -9.50 -4.50 -5.97
N GLY A 87 -8.21 -4.24 -6.06
CA GLY A 87 -7.14 -5.23 -6.23
C GLY A 87 -6.95 -5.73 -7.68
N ARG A 88 -7.85 -5.39 -8.60
CA ARG A 88 -7.75 -5.66 -10.04
C ARG A 88 -8.42 -4.54 -10.82
N GLY A 89 -7.76 -4.02 -11.86
CA GLY A 89 -8.37 -3.05 -12.77
C GLY A 89 -9.57 -3.65 -13.51
N LEU A 90 -10.44 -2.81 -14.06
CA LEU A 90 -11.45 -3.26 -15.04
C LEU A 90 -10.75 -3.76 -16.30
N VAL A 91 -9.73 -3.02 -16.75
CA VAL A 91 -8.69 -3.49 -17.66
C VAL A 91 -7.49 -3.95 -16.84
N GLU A 92 -6.97 -5.15 -17.12
CA GLU A 92 -5.81 -5.72 -16.42
C GLU A 92 -4.82 -6.27 -17.46
N PRO A 93 -3.53 -5.93 -17.40
CA PRO A 93 -2.88 -5.00 -16.48
C PRO A 93 -3.46 -3.58 -16.51
N ILE A 94 -3.38 -2.85 -15.39
CA ILE A 94 -3.98 -1.52 -15.22
C ILE A 94 -3.54 -0.53 -16.32
N ASP A 95 -2.29 -0.65 -16.76
CA ASP A 95 -1.64 0.21 -17.75
C ASP A 95 -1.77 -0.29 -19.20
N ASP A 96 -2.35 -1.49 -19.42
CA ASP A 96 -2.39 -2.15 -20.73
C ASP A 96 -3.69 -1.89 -21.50
N GLN A 97 -3.88 -0.63 -21.89
CA GLN A 97 -5.10 -0.15 -22.52
C GLN A 97 -5.04 -0.37 -24.04
N ARG A 98 -5.57 -1.51 -24.49
CA ARG A 98 -5.59 -1.91 -25.89
C ARG A 98 -6.97 -2.37 -26.30
N VAL A 99 -7.30 -2.22 -27.58
CA VAL A 99 -8.56 -2.74 -28.14
C VAL A 99 -8.66 -4.26 -27.97
N THR A 100 -7.52 -4.97 -27.98
CA THR A 100 -7.43 -6.42 -27.76
C THR A 100 -7.50 -6.83 -26.27
N ASN A 101 -7.51 -5.87 -25.35
CA ASN A 101 -7.65 -6.09 -23.90
C ASN A 101 -8.86 -5.29 -23.36
N PRO A 102 -10.09 -5.70 -23.71
CA PRO A 102 -11.28 -4.96 -23.32
C PRO A 102 -11.50 -5.00 -21.79
N PRO A 103 -12.13 -3.98 -21.20
CA PRO A 103 -12.48 -3.98 -19.78
C PRO A 103 -13.47 -5.11 -19.46
N SER A 104 -13.36 -5.66 -18.25
CA SER A 104 -14.28 -6.68 -17.74
C SER A 104 -15.72 -6.16 -17.60
N ASN A 105 -15.90 -4.85 -17.45
CA ASN A 105 -17.18 -4.16 -17.47
C ASN A 105 -17.01 -2.78 -18.14
N PRO A 106 -17.26 -2.68 -19.46
CA PRO A 106 -17.11 -1.42 -20.22
C PRO A 106 -18.02 -0.31 -19.71
N GLU A 107 -19.27 -0.62 -19.39
CA GLU A 107 -20.28 0.37 -18.96
C GLU A 107 -19.88 1.02 -17.64
N LEU A 108 -19.33 0.24 -16.71
CA LEU A 108 -18.82 0.73 -15.44
C LEU A 108 -17.58 1.61 -15.63
N LEU A 109 -16.64 1.20 -16.50
CA LEU A 109 -15.46 2.02 -16.78
C LEU A 109 -15.87 3.38 -17.37
N ASP A 110 -16.85 3.38 -18.26
CA ASP A 110 -17.37 4.59 -18.90
C ASP A 110 -18.09 5.49 -17.91
N ALA A 111 -18.90 4.92 -17.02
CA ALA A 111 -19.56 5.68 -15.96
C ALA A 111 -18.56 6.34 -14.99
N LEU A 112 -17.46 5.64 -14.63
CA LEU A 112 -16.41 6.20 -13.79
C LEU A 112 -15.61 7.29 -14.50
N ALA A 113 -15.32 7.12 -15.79
CA ALA A 113 -14.66 8.13 -16.61
C ALA A 113 -15.53 9.40 -16.74
N GLU A 114 -16.82 9.24 -17.03
CA GLU A 114 -17.77 10.35 -17.11
C GLU A 114 -17.91 11.08 -15.75
N HIS A 115 -17.89 10.35 -14.63
CA HIS A 115 -17.90 10.94 -13.29
C HIS A 115 -16.66 11.82 -13.04
N LEU A 116 -15.47 11.37 -13.48
CA LEU A 116 -14.26 12.18 -13.40
C LEU A 116 -14.39 13.47 -14.22
N GLU A 117 -14.86 13.38 -15.45
CA GLU A 117 -15.02 14.56 -16.32
C GLU A 117 -16.03 15.57 -15.74
N LYS A 118 -17.21 15.09 -15.33
CA LYS A 118 -18.25 15.92 -14.69
C LYS A 118 -17.78 16.57 -13.40
N SER A 119 -16.94 15.88 -12.62
CA SER A 119 -16.37 16.39 -11.38
C SER A 119 -15.08 17.21 -11.57
N LYS A 120 -14.66 17.46 -12.82
CA LYS A 120 -13.41 18.18 -13.16
C LYS A 120 -12.17 17.50 -12.57
N PHE A 121 -12.12 16.17 -12.66
CA PHE A 121 -11.06 15.29 -12.18
C PHE A 121 -10.85 15.34 -10.65
N ASP A 122 -11.92 15.52 -9.87
CA ASP A 122 -11.83 15.40 -8.41
C ASP A 122 -11.67 13.93 -7.99
N LEU A 123 -10.42 13.55 -7.73
CA LEU A 123 -10.06 12.21 -7.26
C LEU A 123 -10.73 11.83 -5.94
N LYS A 124 -10.98 12.79 -5.02
CA LYS A 124 -11.66 12.49 -3.75
C LYS A 124 -13.13 12.14 -4.00
N SER A 125 -13.76 12.80 -4.97
CA SER A 125 -15.12 12.48 -5.41
C SER A 125 -15.19 11.07 -6.01
N LEU A 126 -14.24 10.70 -6.89
CA LEU A 126 -14.15 9.35 -7.45
C LEU A 126 -13.96 8.28 -6.36
N LEU A 127 -12.97 8.47 -5.48
CA LEU A 127 -12.69 7.52 -4.39
C LEU A 127 -13.91 7.35 -3.48
N ARG A 128 -14.61 8.45 -3.16
CA ARG A 128 -15.85 8.40 -2.37
C ARG A 128 -16.95 7.60 -3.08
N ALA A 129 -17.12 7.79 -4.39
CA ALA A 129 -18.10 7.05 -5.17
C ALA A 129 -17.81 5.53 -5.17
N ILE A 130 -16.54 5.14 -5.34
CA ILE A 130 -16.12 3.74 -5.29
C ILE A 130 -16.32 3.16 -3.89
N CYS A 131 -15.81 3.82 -2.84
CA CYS A 131 -15.89 3.31 -1.46
C CYS A 131 -17.34 3.21 -0.92
N ASN A 132 -18.26 4.03 -1.42
CA ASN A 132 -19.68 3.96 -1.07
C ASN A 132 -20.48 3.01 -1.96
N SER A 133 -19.86 2.35 -2.95
CA SER A 133 -20.54 1.40 -3.82
C SER A 133 -20.82 0.08 -3.11
N ARG A 134 -21.89 -0.61 -3.52
CA ARG A 134 -22.18 -1.98 -3.09
C ARG A 134 -21.00 -2.92 -3.35
N VAL A 135 -20.34 -2.76 -4.51
CA VAL A 135 -19.25 -3.64 -4.96
C VAL A 135 -18.05 -3.57 -4.01
N TYR A 136 -17.66 -2.37 -3.58
CA TYR A 136 -16.59 -2.18 -2.59
C TYR A 136 -16.95 -2.79 -1.22
N GLN A 137 -18.24 -2.76 -0.86
CA GLN A 137 -18.76 -3.24 0.43
C GLN A 137 -19.06 -4.74 0.48
N LEU A 138 -18.82 -5.51 -0.59
CA LEU A 138 -19.03 -6.98 -0.61
C LEU A 138 -18.07 -7.72 0.32
N SER A 139 -18.54 -8.77 1.01
CA SER A 139 -17.68 -9.64 1.83
C SER A 139 -16.51 -10.21 1.01
N ALA A 140 -15.38 -10.44 1.68
CA ALA A 140 -14.25 -11.15 1.10
C ALA A 140 -14.44 -12.67 1.10
N GLU A 141 -15.44 -13.18 1.85
CA GLU A 141 -15.79 -14.59 1.87
C GLU A 141 -16.63 -14.96 0.64
N PRO A 142 -16.11 -15.78 -0.28
CA PRO A 142 -16.87 -16.20 -1.43
C PRO A 142 -17.89 -17.29 -1.07
N THR A 143 -18.99 -17.29 -1.82
CA THR A 143 -19.95 -18.41 -1.88
C THR A 143 -19.36 -19.57 -2.68
N ARG A 144 -20.02 -20.74 -2.62
CA ARG A 144 -19.58 -21.93 -3.37
C ARG A 144 -19.58 -21.69 -4.89
N GLU A 145 -20.49 -20.85 -5.36
CA GLU A 145 -20.76 -20.55 -6.76
C GLU A 145 -19.73 -19.56 -7.33
N ASN A 146 -19.30 -18.57 -6.54
CA ASN A 146 -18.41 -17.49 -7.01
C ASN A 146 -16.95 -17.61 -6.56
N ARG A 147 -16.57 -18.65 -5.79
CA ARG A 147 -15.18 -18.88 -5.35
C ARG A 147 -14.12 -18.99 -6.46
N ARG A 148 -14.53 -19.21 -7.71
CA ARG A 148 -13.65 -19.31 -8.87
C ARG A 148 -13.58 -18.01 -9.69
N ASP A 149 -14.31 -16.98 -9.28
CA ASP A 149 -14.29 -15.71 -9.98
C ASP A 149 -12.95 -15.00 -9.76
N THR A 150 -12.22 -14.82 -10.85
CA THR A 150 -10.92 -14.13 -10.88
C THR A 150 -10.95 -12.87 -11.73
N VAL A 151 -12.08 -12.55 -12.37
CA VAL A 151 -12.20 -11.42 -13.31
C VAL A 151 -13.19 -10.38 -12.80
N PHE A 152 -14.35 -10.81 -12.31
CA PHE A 152 -15.39 -9.93 -11.84
C PHE A 152 -15.22 -9.64 -10.33
N TYR A 153 -16.14 -8.84 -9.81
CA TYR A 153 -16.15 -8.34 -8.44
C TYR A 153 -17.34 -8.94 -7.68
N THR A 154 -17.47 -10.27 -7.74
CA THR A 154 -18.55 -10.98 -7.04
C THR A 154 -18.37 -11.04 -5.52
N HIS A 155 -17.16 -10.76 -5.05
CA HIS A 155 -16.75 -10.68 -3.65
C HIS A 155 -15.55 -9.72 -3.56
N ALA A 156 -15.24 -9.20 -2.36
CA ALA A 156 -14.06 -8.37 -2.18
C ALA A 156 -12.79 -9.22 -2.29
N ARG A 157 -11.77 -8.66 -2.95
CA ARG A 157 -10.50 -9.33 -3.13
C ARG A 157 -9.56 -8.97 -2.01
N VAL A 158 -9.04 -9.99 -1.35
CA VAL A 158 -7.95 -9.82 -0.40
C VAL A 158 -6.68 -9.53 -1.20
N LYS A 159 -6.05 -8.40 -0.93
CA LYS A 159 -4.84 -7.92 -1.60
C LYS A 159 -3.74 -7.65 -0.58
N ARG A 160 -2.51 -7.71 -1.05
CA ARG A 160 -1.34 -7.36 -0.24
C ARG A 160 -1.32 -5.85 0.02
N ILE A 161 -0.91 -5.47 1.22
CA ILE A 161 -0.60 -4.07 1.53
C ILE A 161 0.74 -3.70 0.89
N PRO A 162 0.87 -2.55 0.19
CA PRO A 162 2.14 -2.06 -0.33
C PRO A 162 3.21 -1.92 0.77
N ALA A 163 4.48 -2.11 0.41
CA ALA A 163 5.60 -2.14 1.36
C ALA A 163 5.62 -0.94 2.32
N GLU A 164 5.45 0.26 1.77
CA GLU A 164 5.47 1.51 2.52
C GLU A 164 4.30 1.60 3.51
N VAL A 165 3.10 1.23 3.04
CA VAL A 165 1.89 1.24 3.86
C VAL A 165 1.99 0.20 4.98
N LEU A 166 2.55 -0.98 4.70
CA LEU A 166 2.74 -2.03 5.70
C LEU A 166 3.73 -1.59 6.78
N LEU A 167 4.86 -0.98 6.40
CA LEU A 167 5.83 -0.46 7.36
C LEU A 167 5.22 0.65 8.24
N ASP A 168 4.46 1.56 7.63
CA ASP A 168 3.75 2.62 8.37
C ASP A 168 2.65 2.04 9.28
N ALA A 169 1.96 0.98 8.87
CA ALA A 169 1.00 0.27 9.71
C ALA A 169 1.67 -0.40 10.92
N VAL A 170 2.82 -1.05 10.73
CA VAL A 170 3.61 -1.62 11.84
C VAL A 170 4.04 -0.53 12.81
N ASN A 171 4.53 0.62 12.32
CA ASN A 171 4.88 1.77 13.15
C ASN A 171 3.68 2.27 13.96
N SER A 172 2.53 2.41 13.31
CA SER A 172 1.28 2.84 13.96
C SER A 172 0.82 1.86 15.04
N ALA A 173 0.77 0.56 14.72
CA ALA A 173 0.31 -0.49 15.62
C ALA A 173 1.24 -0.68 16.84
N THR A 174 2.55 -0.55 16.64
CA THR A 174 3.54 -0.64 17.72
C THR A 174 3.75 0.68 18.46
N GLY A 175 3.25 1.79 17.93
CA GLY A 175 3.51 3.13 18.45
C GLY A 175 4.98 3.56 18.34
N THR A 176 5.74 2.97 17.41
CA THR A 176 7.16 3.26 17.19
C THR A 176 7.38 4.08 15.92
N GLN A 177 8.63 4.47 15.67
CA GLN A 177 9.02 5.22 14.47
C GLN A 177 10.15 4.47 13.74
N GLU A 178 10.27 4.71 12.44
CA GLU A 178 11.41 4.25 11.65
C GLU A 178 12.35 5.43 11.37
N LYS A 179 13.66 5.14 11.34
CA LYS A 179 14.67 6.12 10.97
C LYS A 179 15.24 5.75 9.62
N PHE A 180 14.91 6.54 8.61
CA PHE A 180 15.53 6.43 7.30
C PHE A 180 16.82 7.27 7.24
N PRO A 181 17.84 6.83 6.49
CA PRO A 181 19.02 7.64 6.19
C PRO A 181 18.63 9.01 5.62
N ASP A 182 19.32 10.05 6.08
CA ASP A 182 19.17 11.45 5.61
C ASP A 182 17.77 12.08 5.72
N LEU A 183 16.83 11.41 6.42
CA LEU A 183 15.49 11.90 6.67
C LEU A 183 15.25 12.10 8.17
N PRO A 184 14.41 13.06 8.60
CA PRO A 184 14.11 13.25 10.01
C PRO A 184 13.46 11.99 10.63
N LEU A 185 13.63 11.82 11.94
CA LEU A 185 12.99 10.72 12.66
C LEU A 185 11.46 10.88 12.57
N GLY A 186 10.74 9.79 12.29
CA GLY A 186 9.29 9.80 12.16
C GLY A 186 8.77 10.15 10.77
N THR A 187 9.64 10.32 9.76
CA THR A 187 9.19 10.33 8.36
C THR A 187 8.48 9.03 8.03
N ARG A 188 7.24 9.12 7.53
CA ARG A 188 6.48 7.94 7.07
C ARG A 188 7.09 7.36 5.80
N ALA A 189 7.02 6.05 5.64
CA ALA A 189 7.51 5.38 4.45
C ALA A 189 6.81 5.89 3.18
N ILE A 190 5.51 6.19 3.24
CA ILE A 190 4.77 6.78 2.11
C ILE A 190 5.20 8.21 1.74
N GLN A 191 5.99 8.89 2.60
CA GLN A 191 6.46 10.26 2.40
C GLN A 191 7.91 10.32 1.92
N ILE A 192 8.55 9.18 1.69
CA ILE A 192 9.92 9.11 1.21
C ILE A 192 9.98 9.73 -0.22
N PRO A 193 10.80 10.77 -0.43
CA PRO A 193 10.87 11.46 -1.73
C PRO A 193 11.69 10.69 -2.78
N ASP A 194 12.65 9.87 -2.32
CA ASP A 194 13.50 9.06 -3.18
C ASP A 194 13.42 7.57 -2.81
N PRO A 195 12.90 6.70 -3.69
CA PRO A 195 12.85 5.26 -3.42
C PRO A 195 14.24 4.63 -3.35
N GLN A 196 15.34 5.34 -3.66
CA GLN A 196 16.71 4.84 -3.45
C GLN A 196 17.16 4.84 -1.99
N VAL A 197 16.35 5.37 -1.06
CA VAL A 197 16.70 5.31 0.37
C VAL A 197 16.84 3.86 0.82
N ALA A 198 17.96 3.57 1.51
CA ALA A 198 18.29 2.22 1.94
C ALA A 198 17.26 1.72 2.97
N SER A 199 16.53 0.65 2.62
CA SER A 199 15.60 -0.01 3.53
C SER A 199 15.36 -1.45 3.10
N TYR A 200 16.01 -2.38 3.81
CA TYR A 200 15.87 -3.81 3.53
C TYR A 200 14.41 -4.30 3.59
N PHE A 201 13.61 -3.73 4.49
CA PHE A 201 12.17 -4.03 4.57
C PHE A 201 11.46 -3.61 3.28
N LEU A 202 11.61 -2.35 2.86
CA LEU A 202 10.90 -1.86 1.67
C LEU A 202 11.28 -2.65 0.41
N ASP A 203 12.56 -3.02 0.27
CA ASP A 203 13.05 -3.80 -0.86
C ASP A 203 12.49 -5.24 -0.83
N THR A 204 12.49 -5.90 0.33
CA THR A 204 11.95 -7.27 0.50
C THR A 204 10.45 -7.33 0.18
N PHE A 205 9.71 -6.27 0.52
CA PHE A 205 8.27 -6.16 0.27
C PHE A 205 7.94 -5.57 -1.12
N GLY A 206 8.91 -5.45 -2.02
CA GLY A 206 8.66 -5.14 -3.43
C GLY A 206 8.30 -3.68 -3.70
N ARG A 207 8.95 -2.74 -3.00
CA ARG A 207 8.92 -1.31 -3.38
C ARG A 207 9.37 -1.15 -4.84
N ALA A 208 8.66 -0.31 -5.58
CA ALA A 208 8.98 -0.04 -6.99
C ALA A 208 10.30 0.76 -7.12
N PRO A 209 11.16 0.41 -8.09
CA PRO A 209 12.36 1.18 -8.36
C PRO A 209 12.03 2.48 -9.10
N ARG A 210 12.87 3.53 -8.97
CA ARG A 210 12.66 4.82 -9.69
C ARG A 210 12.89 4.75 -11.21
N VAL A 211 13.32 3.61 -11.73
CA VAL A 211 13.77 3.46 -13.13
C VAL A 211 12.61 3.26 -14.09
N SER A 212 11.54 2.61 -13.61
CA SER A 212 10.36 2.30 -14.39
C SER A 212 9.12 2.73 -13.60
N PRO A 213 8.15 3.38 -14.25
CA PRO A 213 6.89 3.76 -13.63
C PRO A 213 5.77 2.73 -13.91
N CYS A 214 6.09 1.54 -14.44
CA CYS A 214 5.11 0.49 -14.65
C CYS A 214 4.54 0.04 -13.30
N GLU A 215 3.21 -0.07 -13.18
CA GLU A 215 2.63 -0.65 -11.97
C GLU A 215 3.01 -2.13 -11.80
N CYS A 216 3.35 -2.80 -12.90
CA CYS A 216 3.82 -4.17 -12.92
C CYS A 216 5.14 -4.40 -12.16
N ASP A 217 5.93 -3.35 -11.89
CA ASP A 217 7.17 -3.47 -11.11
C ASP A 217 6.93 -3.61 -9.60
N ARG A 218 5.67 -3.56 -9.15
CA ARG A 218 5.28 -3.89 -7.78
C ARG A 218 4.75 -5.32 -7.72
N PRO A 219 5.59 -6.33 -7.41
CA PRO A 219 5.13 -7.70 -7.33
C PRO A 219 4.07 -7.83 -6.22
N ALA A 220 2.90 -8.32 -6.59
CA ALA A 220 1.82 -8.63 -5.65
C ALA A 220 1.91 -10.07 -5.12
N GLU A 221 2.76 -10.90 -5.73
CA GLU A 221 2.91 -12.32 -5.40
C GLU A 221 3.54 -12.53 -4.02
N PRO A 222 3.06 -13.52 -3.25
CA PRO A 222 3.64 -13.84 -1.95
C PRO A 222 5.05 -14.43 -2.13
N ASN A 223 5.98 -13.96 -1.30
CA ASN A 223 7.34 -14.49 -1.25
C ASN A 223 7.66 -15.05 0.14
N MET A 224 8.34 -16.20 0.19
CA MET A 224 8.85 -16.79 1.43
C MET A 224 9.71 -15.81 2.23
N SER A 225 10.56 -15.01 1.57
CA SER A 225 11.40 -14.01 2.25
C SER A 225 10.57 -12.97 3.01
N GLN A 226 9.39 -12.60 2.50
CA GLN A 226 8.49 -11.66 3.18
C GLN A 226 7.87 -12.29 4.43
N ALA A 227 7.42 -13.53 4.34
CA ALA A 227 6.87 -14.27 5.48
C ALA A 227 7.92 -14.45 6.59
N LEU A 228 9.15 -14.85 6.23
CA LEU A 228 10.26 -14.96 7.17
C LEU A 228 10.63 -13.61 7.78
N HIS A 229 10.56 -12.52 7.01
CA HIS A 229 10.84 -11.18 7.53
C HIS A 229 9.79 -10.71 8.55
N MET A 230 8.52 -11.06 8.38
CA MET A 230 7.49 -10.74 9.37
C MET A 230 7.65 -11.56 10.66
N MET A 231 7.94 -12.86 10.52
CA MET A 231 8.01 -13.76 11.67
C MET A 231 9.31 -13.55 12.46
N MET A 232 10.44 -13.48 11.75
CA MET A 232 11.78 -13.55 12.35
C MET A 232 12.59 -12.28 12.11
N GLY A 233 12.16 -11.37 11.24
CA GLY A 233 12.95 -10.21 10.86
C GLY A 233 13.18 -9.24 12.01
N ASP A 234 14.36 -8.62 12.00
CA ASP A 234 14.78 -7.69 13.04
C ASP A 234 13.88 -6.46 13.14
N LEU A 235 13.25 -6.02 12.05
CA LEU A 235 12.46 -4.78 12.06
C LEU A 235 11.22 -4.93 12.95
N VAL A 236 10.41 -5.97 12.73
CA VAL A 236 9.17 -6.18 13.50
C VAL A 236 9.52 -6.52 14.94
N ASN A 237 10.48 -7.43 15.16
CA ASN A 237 10.89 -7.83 16.50
C ASN A 237 11.44 -6.67 17.33
N ARG A 238 12.29 -5.82 16.76
CA ARG A 238 12.79 -4.63 17.46
C ARG A 238 11.68 -3.66 17.84
N LYS A 239 10.69 -3.45 16.98
CA LYS A 239 9.57 -2.54 17.26
C LYS A 239 8.63 -3.08 18.33
N VAL A 240 8.36 -4.39 18.31
CA VAL A 240 7.58 -5.05 19.36
C VAL A 240 8.32 -4.98 20.71
N GLN A 241 9.65 -5.11 20.71
CA GLN A 241 10.47 -5.09 21.93
C GLN A 241 10.94 -3.70 22.34
N ASP A 242 10.62 -2.65 21.58
CA ASP A 242 11.09 -1.31 21.86
C ASP A 242 10.59 -0.83 23.23
N GLY A 243 11.51 -0.31 24.05
CA GLY A 243 11.19 0.22 25.37
C GLY A 243 10.21 1.40 25.34
N ALA A 244 10.07 2.10 24.21
CA ALA A 244 9.16 3.21 23.99
C ALA A 244 7.90 2.83 23.18
N ASN A 245 7.64 1.53 22.97
CA ASN A 245 6.47 1.07 22.23
C ASN A 245 5.12 1.41 22.93
N ILE A 246 4.03 1.06 22.25
CA ILE A 246 2.65 1.25 22.74
C ILE A 246 2.39 0.55 24.07
N LEU A 247 2.98 -0.62 24.30
CA LEU A 247 2.79 -1.39 25.53
C LEU A 247 3.35 -0.65 26.74
N THR A 248 4.53 -0.03 26.64
CA THR A 248 5.09 0.79 27.72
C THR A 248 4.12 1.90 28.13
N ARG A 249 3.51 2.56 27.14
CA ARG A 249 2.56 3.65 27.38
C ARG A 249 1.29 3.15 28.07
N LEU A 250 0.73 2.03 27.61
CA LEU A 250 -0.51 1.47 28.16
C LEU A 250 -0.30 0.88 29.57
N ILE A 251 0.84 0.23 29.80
CA ILE A 251 1.23 -0.30 31.11
C ILE A 251 1.50 0.84 32.10
N ALA A 252 2.23 1.88 31.70
CA ALA A 252 2.48 3.06 32.53
C ALA A 252 1.19 3.83 32.87
N ALA A 253 0.19 3.77 31.99
CA ALA A 253 -1.15 4.31 32.25
C ALA A 253 -2.00 3.46 33.21
N GLY A 254 -1.50 2.31 33.68
CA GLY A 254 -2.20 1.45 34.63
C GLY A 254 -3.39 0.69 34.04
N LYS A 255 -3.46 0.52 32.72
CA LYS A 255 -4.58 -0.19 32.07
C LYS A 255 -4.58 -1.67 32.40
N SER A 256 -5.79 -2.23 32.51
CA SER A 256 -6.02 -3.66 32.68
C SER A 256 -5.64 -4.47 31.43
N ASP A 257 -5.44 -5.77 31.57
CA ASP A 257 -5.06 -6.63 30.44
C ASP A 257 -6.11 -6.63 29.34
N SER A 258 -7.40 -6.68 29.69
CA SER A 258 -8.50 -6.65 28.73
C SER A 258 -8.56 -5.33 27.95
N GLU A 259 -8.32 -4.20 28.61
CA GLU A 259 -8.21 -2.89 27.96
C GLU A 259 -6.99 -2.84 27.03
N ILE A 260 -5.84 -3.35 27.45
CA ILE A 260 -4.64 -3.40 26.61
C ILE A 260 -4.91 -4.26 25.37
N ILE A 261 -5.45 -5.47 25.53
CA ILE A 261 -5.80 -6.36 24.43
C ILE A 261 -6.72 -5.63 23.44
N ARG A 262 -7.76 -4.95 23.93
CA ARG A 262 -8.67 -4.15 23.08
C ARG A 262 -7.92 -3.09 22.27
N GLU A 263 -7.02 -2.34 22.91
CA GLU A 263 -6.22 -1.31 22.22
C GLU A 263 -5.26 -1.91 21.20
N LEU A 264 -4.65 -3.08 21.48
CA LEU A 264 -3.79 -3.77 20.52
C LEU A 264 -4.56 -4.23 19.27
N TYR A 265 -5.76 -4.77 19.46
CA TYR A 265 -6.65 -5.14 18.36
C TYR A 265 -7.07 -3.93 17.52
N LEU A 266 -7.45 -2.83 18.18
CA LEU A 266 -7.77 -1.58 17.47
C LEU A 266 -6.56 -1.02 16.71
N GLY A 267 -5.37 -1.05 17.30
CA GLY A 267 -4.14 -0.55 16.69
C GLY A 267 -3.63 -1.40 15.53
N ALA A 268 -3.76 -2.73 15.62
CA ALA A 268 -3.31 -3.65 14.58
C ALA A 268 -4.35 -3.84 13.47
N ILE A 269 -5.58 -4.24 13.82
CA ILE A 269 -6.59 -4.69 12.84
C ILE A 269 -7.81 -3.75 12.74
N SER A 270 -7.79 -2.59 13.39
CA SER A 270 -8.84 -1.55 13.30
C SER A 270 -10.25 -1.98 13.72
N ARG A 271 -10.37 -3.04 14.54
CA ARG A 271 -11.64 -3.50 15.12
C ARG A 271 -11.42 -4.01 16.55
N PRO A 272 -12.44 -3.99 17.43
CA PRO A 272 -12.34 -4.67 18.71
C PRO A 272 -12.24 -6.20 18.54
N PRO A 273 -11.66 -6.92 19.50
CA PRO A 273 -11.67 -8.38 19.51
C PRO A 273 -13.10 -8.90 19.67
N THR A 274 -13.40 -10.02 19.02
CA THR A 274 -14.60 -10.81 19.31
C THR A 274 -14.51 -11.44 20.69
N ALA A 275 -15.63 -11.91 21.25
CA ALA A 275 -15.64 -12.54 22.58
C ALA A 275 -14.68 -13.76 22.66
N GLU A 276 -14.60 -14.56 21.60
CA GLU A 276 -13.71 -15.71 21.53
C GLU A 276 -12.23 -15.32 21.39
N GLU A 277 -11.92 -14.27 20.63
CA GLU A 277 -10.57 -13.72 20.50
C GLU A 277 -10.08 -13.10 21.82
N ALA A 278 -10.95 -12.34 22.50
CA ALA A 278 -10.64 -11.74 23.80
C ALA A 278 -10.36 -12.82 24.84
N SER A 279 -11.23 -13.83 24.95
CA SER A 279 -11.05 -14.94 25.89
C SER A 279 -9.74 -15.72 25.64
N ARG A 280 -9.42 -16.02 24.38
CA ARG A 280 -8.16 -16.69 24.02
C ARG A 280 -6.93 -15.83 24.31
N ALA A 281 -7.00 -14.53 24.03
CA ALA A 281 -5.89 -13.60 24.30
C ALA A 281 -5.63 -13.46 25.80
N GLU A 282 -6.69 -13.28 26.60
CA GLU A 282 -6.58 -13.22 28.07
C GLU A 282 -6.04 -14.52 28.65
N GLN A 283 -6.50 -15.67 28.16
CA GLN A 283 -5.99 -16.97 28.56
C GLN A 283 -4.50 -17.11 28.22
N ALA A 284 -4.08 -16.73 27.02
CA ALA A 284 -2.68 -16.80 26.60
C ALA A 284 -1.78 -15.92 27.48
N VAL A 285 -2.21 -14.68 27.79
CA VAL A 285 -1.47 -13.78 28.69
C VAL A 285 -1.35 -14.40 30.07
N ARG A 286 -2.45 -14.91 30.62
CA ARG A 286 -2.46 -15.55 31.94
C ARG A 286 -1.54 -16.77 32.02
N THR A 287 -1.58 -17.65 31.03
CA THR A 287 -0.73 -18.85 30.98
C THR A 287 0.75 -18.51 30.95
N LEU A 288 1.15 -17.47 30.21
CA LEU A 288 2.55 -17.04 30.14
C LEU A 288 3.04 -16.37 31.43
N VAL A 289 2.15 -15.62 32.11
CA VAL A 289 2.45 -15.02 33.42
C VAL A 289 2.56 -16.07 34.53
N GLU A 290 1.75 -17.13 34.47
CA GLU A 290 1.77 -18.22 35.46
C GLU A 290 2.85 -19.28 35.16
N SER A 291 3.55 -19.19 34.02
CA SER A 291 4.54 -20.19 33.61
C SER A 291 5.72 -20.28 34.60
N PRO A 292 6.06 -21.49 35.08
CA PRO A 292 7.20 -21.69 35.98
C PRO A 292 8.55 -21.50 35.28
N HIS A 293 8.58 -21.56 33.94
CA HIS A 293 9.74 -21.25 33.13
C HIS A 293 9.60 -19.79 32.64
N PRO A 294 10.31 -18.83 33.27
CA PRO A 294 10.26 -17.45 32.79
C PRO A 294 10.77 -17.40 31.36
N VAL A 295 10.02 -16.68 30.50
CA VAL A 295 10.49 -16.35 29.16
C VAL A 295 11.88 -15.72 29.33
N PRO A 296 12.94 -16.30 28.75
CA PRO A 296 14.26 -15.68 28.86
C PRO A 296 14.12 -14.27 28.33
N ALA A 297 14.71 -13.29 29.03
CA ALA A 297 14.78 -11.93 28.50
C ALA A 297 15.36 -12.06 27.08
N ARG A 298 14.55 -11.83 26.04
CA ARG A 298 14.97 -11.97 24.64
C ARG A 298 15.98 -10.85 24.40
N ARG A 299 17.22 -11.13 24.78
CA ARG A 299 18.34 -10.21 24.71
C ARG A 299 18.82 -10.23 23.27
N VAL A 300 18.38 -9.24 22.50
CA VAL A 300 19.00 -8.95 21.21
C VAL A 300 20.38 -8.38 21.53
N GLU A 301 21.42 -9.18 21.35
CA GLU A 301 22.78 -8.96 21.86
C GLU A 301 23.45 -7.69 21.29
N TRP A 302 22.92 -7.15 20.18
CA TRP A 302 23.49 -6.04 19.41
C TRP A 302 22.74 -4.69 19.52
N LEU A 303 21.73 -4.54 20.39
CA LEU A 303 21.05 -3.24 20.60
C LEU A 303 21.67 -2.43 21.75
N PRO A 304 21.85 -1.10 21.60
CA PRO A 304 22.29 -0.24 22.69
C PRO A 304 21.31 -0.32 23.86
N GLN A 305 21.84 -0.66 25.02
CA GLN A 305 21.06 -0.89 26.23
C GLN A 305 20.46 0.43 26.72
N VAL A 306 19.18 0.67 26.45
CA VAL A 306 18.41 1.67 27.20
C VAL A 306 18.13 1.06 28.56
N GLY A 307 18.68 1.65 29.62
CA GLY A 307 18.74 1.10 30.97
C GLY A 307 17.40 0.59 31.50
N VAL A 308 17.13 -0.71 31.32
CA VAL A 308 16.02 -1.41 31.97
C VAL A 308 16.45 -1.69 33.42
N PRO A 309 15.70 -1.22 34.44
CA PRO A 309 16.01 -1.46 35.84
C PRO A 309 16.14 -2.96 36.13
N ARG A 310 17.24 -3.33 36.78
CA ARG A 310 17.64 -4.73 37.07
C ARG A 310 16.75 -5.42 38.13
N ASN A 311 15.74 -4.74 38.66
CA ASN A 311 14.98 -5.15 39.84
C ASN A 311 13.46 -5.29 39.60
N ASP A 312 13.01 -5.37 38.34
CA ASP A 312 11.57 -5.51 38.03
C ASP A 312 11.06 -6.94 38.32
N ASP A 313 9.96 -6.97 39.07
CA ASP A 313 9.20 -8.14 39.50
C ASP A 313 9.09 -9.18 38.35
N SER A 314 9.41 -10.45 38.62
CA SER A 314 9.47 -11.49 37.57
C SER A 314 8.15 -11.59 36.81
N LYS A 315 7.03 -11.37 37.51
CA LYS A 315 5.67 -11.35 36.96
C LYS A 315 5.40 -10.14 36.07
N ALA A 316 5.90 -8.96 36.42
CA ALA A 316 5.73 -7.76 35.58
C ALA A 316 6.46 -7.92 34.24
N ARG A 317 7.67 -8.50 34.27
CA ARG A 317 8.43 -8.85 33.06
C ARG A 317 7.73 -9.92 32.22
N GLN A 318 7.22 -10.97 32.84
CA GLN A 318 6.45 -12.01 32.14
C GLN A 318 5.16 -11.44 31.52
N ARG A 319 4.45 -10.58 32.24
CA ARG A 319 3.25 -9.90 31.72
C ARG A 319 3.58 -9.08 30.48
N ARG A 320 4.65 -8.28 30.52
CA ARG A 320 5.10 -7.53 29.35
C ARG A 320 5.43 -8.45 28.18
N ALA A 321 6.22 -9.51 28.41
CA ALA A 321 6.60 -10.46 27.36
C ALA A 321 5.38 -11.14 26.72
N ALA A 322 4.37 -11.49 27.53
CA ALA A 322 3.14 -12.10 27.03
C ALA A 322 2.34 -11.14 26.12
N LEU A 323 2.29 -9.86 26.48
CA LEU A 323 1.65 -8.82 25.66
C LEU A 323 2.44 -8.51 24.39
N GLU A 324 3.78 -8.57 24.44
CA GLU A 324 4.66 -8.46 23.28
C GLU A 324 4.43 -9.61 22.30
N ASP A 325 4.33 -10.85 22.78
CA ASP A 325 4.02 -12.02 21.95
C ASP A 325 2.61 -11.91 21.31
N LEU A 326 1.62 -11.40 22.04
CA LEU A 326 0.29 -11.13 21.48
C LEU A 326 0.33 -10.06 20.38
N LEU A 327 1.03 -8.94 20.61
CA LEU A 327 1.21 -7.90 19.60
C LEU A 327 1.92 -8.46 18.35
N TRP A 328 2.99 -9.23 18.54
CA TRP A 328 3.69 -9.90 17.44
C TRP A 328 2.75 -10.84 16.66
N ALA A 329 1.89 -11.60 17.34
CA ALA A 329 0.93 -12.50 16.70
C ALA A 329 -0.11 -11.73 15.87
N LEU A 330 -0.59 -10.58 16.36
CA LEU A 330 -1.50 -9.71 15.61
C LEU A 330 -0.84 -9.14 14.35
N LEU A 331 0.40 -8.67 14.45
CA LEU A 331 1.15 -8.16 13.29
C LEU A 331 1.45 -9.24 12.24
N ASN A 332 1.54 -10.50 12.66
CA ASN A 332 1.73 -11.66 11.78
C ASN A 332 0.42 -12.32 11.34
N SER A 333 -0.73 -11.74 11.69
CA SER A 333 -2.03 -12.24 11.26
C SER A 333 -2.29 -11.94 9.78
N LYS A 334 -3.10 -12.78 9.13
CA LYS A 334 -3.54 -12.53 7.75
C LYS A 334 -4.33 -11.22 7.63
N GLU A 335 -5.12 -10.89 8.64
CA GLU A 335 -5.91 -9.64 8.70
C GLU A 335 -5.03 -8.39 8.74
N PHE A 336 -3.84 -8.47 9.37
CA PHE A 336 -2.91 -7.34 9.41
C PHE A 336 -2.14 -7.16 8.10
N MET A 337 -1.64 -8.26 7.52
CA MET A 337 -0.77 -8.20 6.35
C MET A 337 -1.53 -7.97 5.03
N LEU A 338 -2.82 -8.24 5.02
CA LEU A 338 -3.65 -8.18 3.82
C LEU A 338 -4.78 -7.17 4.01
N SER A 339 -4.98 -6.33 2.99
CA SER A 339 -6.13 -5.43 2.90
C SER A 339 -7.27 -6.14 2.19
N ARG A 340 -8.49 -5.83 2.62
CA ARG A 340 -9.68 -5.95 1.77
C ARG A 340 -9.73 -4.82 0.74
#